data_AF-A0A9D7EFK3-F1
#
_entry.id   AF-A0A9D7EFK3-F1
#
_cell.length_a   1.000
_cell.length_b   1.000
_cell.length_c   1.000
_cell.angle_alpha   90.00
_cell.angle_beta   90.00
_cell.angle_gamma   90.00
#
_symmetry.space_group_name_H-M   'P 1'
#
loop_
_entity.id
_entity.type
_entity.pdbx_description
1 polymer ?
#
loop_
_entity_poly.entity_id
_entity_poly.type
_entity_poly.pdbx_seq_one_letter_code
_entity_poly.pdbx_strand_id
1 'polypeptide(L)'
;MTLQEIAQIYTNLVLSEEQIPEEEHVTKQEINELRSKYHQILMDKLREEGIDFADRFEAMNIAFEIIKLPNNSFQRTGQTAARR
;
A
#
# COMPACT_ATOMS: atom_id res chain seq x y z
N MET A 1 -3.80 8.66 -9.66
CA MET A 1 -4.31 7.58 -8.79
C MET A 1 -4.25 8.04 -7.36
N THR A 2 -5.23 7.66 -6.56
CA THR A 2 -5.24 7.87 -5.12
C THR A 2 -4.33 6.87 -4.43
N LEU A 3 -3.91 7.19 -3.20
CA LEU A 3 -3.16 6.25 -2.36
C LEU A 3 -3.92 4.94 -2.15
N GLN A 4 -5.25 5.00 -2.00
CA GLN A 4 -6.10 3.82 -1.84
C GLN A 4 -6.09 2.93 -3.09
N GLU A 5 -6.18 3.51 -4.29
CA GLU A 5 -6.08 2.75 -5.55
C GLU A 5 -4.72 2.06 -5.68
N ILE A 6 -3.64 2.77 -5.35
CA ILE A 6 -2.28 2.21 -5.40
C ILE A 6 -2.10 1.08 -4.38
N ALA A 7 -2.57 1.27 -3.14
CA ALA A 7 -2.55 0.25 -2.11
C ALA A 7 -3.37 -0.99 -2.52
N GLN A 8 -4.50 -0.80 -3.21
CA GLN A 8 -5.36 -1.89 -3.68
C GLN A 8 -4.66 -2.68 -4.78
N ILE A 9 -4.08 -2.00 -5.77
CA ILE A 9 -3.37 -2.66 -6.86
C ILE A 9 -2.17 -3.43 -6.31
N TYR A 10 -1.36 -2.81 -5.44
CA TYR A 10 -0.22 -3.46 -4.81
C TYR A 10 -0.64 -4.70 -4.01
N THR A 11 -1.67 -4.58 -3.17
CA THR A 11 -2.21 -5.70 -2.37
C THR A 11 -2.71 -6.83 -3.27
N ASN A 12 -3.42 -6.51 -4.35
CA ASN A 12 -3.87 -7.50 -5.32
C ASN A 12 -2.69 -8.21 -5.99
N LEU A 13 -1.62 -7.50 -6.34
CA LEU A 13 -0.43 -8.12 -6.93
C LEU A 13 0.27 -9.08 -5.98
N VAL A 14 0.33 -8.76 -4.68
CA VAL A 14 0.86 -9.69 -3.65
C VAL A 14 0.01 -10.95 -3.60
N LEU A 15 -1.32 -10.82 -3.52
CA LEU A 15 -2.23 -11.96 -3.46
C LEU A 15 -2.20 -12.80 -4.74
N SER A 16 -2.11 -12.17 -5.92
CA SER A 16 -1.99 -12.87 -7.20
C SER A 16 -0.69 -13.65 -7.29
N GLU A 17 0.43 -13.10 -6.81
CA GLU A 17 1.72 -13.82 -6.80
C GLU A 17 1.67 -15.08 -5.94
N GLU A 18 0.99 -15.03 -4.79
CA GLU A 18 0.81 -16.19 -3.89
C GLU A 18 -0.06 -17.29 -4.48
N GLN A 19 -0.95 -16.95 -5.42
CA GLN A 19 -1.84 -17.90 -6.09
C GLN A 19 -1.22 -18.57 -7.32
N ILE A 20 -0.10 -18.05 -7.82
CA ILE A 20 0.57 -18.60 -9.00
C ILE A 20 1.32 -19.89 -8.63
N PRO A 21 1.04 -21.01 -9.33
CA PRO A 21 1.78 -22.27 -9.13
C PRO A 21 3.29 -22.06 -9.32
N GLU A 22 4.11 -22.80 -8.58
CA GLU A 22 5.57 -22.64 -8.64
C GLU A 22 6.13 -22.99 -10.03
N GLU A 23 5.44 -23.86 -10.77
CA GLU A 23 5.80 -24.30 -12.12
C GLU A 23 5.64 -23.18 -13.17
N GLU A 24 4.83 -22.16 -12.89
CA GLU A 24 4.60 -21.02 -13.78
C GLU A 24 5.63 -19.90 -13.57
N HIS A 25 6.90 -20.22 -13.83
CA HIS A 25 8.03 -19.30 -13.60
C HIS A 25 7.91 -17.97 -14.35
N VAL A 26 7.39 -17.97 -15.58
CA VAL A 26 7.26 -16.75 -16.41
C VAL A 26 6.20 -15.83 -15.82
N THR A 27 5.00 -16.34 -15.55
CA THR A 27 3.91 -15.57 -14.94
C THR A 27 4.32 -15.00 -13.59
N LYS A 28 5.03 -15.81 -12.77
CA LYS A 28 5.52 -15.39 -11.46
C LYS A 28 6.55 -14.26 -11.56
N GLN A 29 7.44 -14.31 -12.56
CA GLN A 29 8.40 -13.23 -12.80
C GLN A 29 7.70 -11.94 -13.21
N GLU A 30 6.75 -11.99 -14.15
CA GLU A 30 6.01 -10.81 -14.60
C GLU A 30 5.23 -10.13 -13.46
N ILE A 31 4.57 -10.93 -12.62
CA ILE A 31 3.88 -10.40 -11.43
C ILE A 31 4.86 -9.81 -10.42
N ASN A 32 6.04 -10.42 -10.23
CA ASN A 32 7.04 -9.90 -9.32
C ASN A 32 7.59 -8.54 -9.79
N GLU A 33 7.82 -8.37 -11.09
CA GLU A 33 8.23 -7.11 -11.71
C GLU A 33 7.16 -6.02 -11.51
N LEU A 34 5.88 -6.36 -11.76
CA LEU A 34 4.76 -5.46 -11.52
C LEU A 34 4.62 -5.09 -10.04
N ARG A 35 4.71 -6.07 -9.14
CA ARG A 35 4.65 -5.86 -7.69
C ARG A 35 5.76 -4.91 -7.24
N SER A 36 6.98 -5.10 -7.73
CA SER A 36 8.12 -4.24 -7.42
C SER A 36 7.89 -2.79 -7.88
N LYS A 37 7.34 -2.61 -9.08
CA LYS A 37 6.98 -1.30 -9.62
C LYS A 37 5.90 -0.61 -8.80
N TYR A 38 4.81 -1.32 -8.49
CA TYR A 38 3.71 -0.75 -7.70
C TYR A 38 4.10 -0.50 -6.24
N HIS A 39 5.02 -1.28 -5.69
CA HIS A 39 5.58 -1.03 -4.37
C HIS A 39 6.37 0.29 -4.35
N GLN A 40 7.15 0.59 -5.39
CA GLN A 40 7.83 1.89 -5.49
C GLN A 40 6.82 3.04 -5.61
N ILE A 41 5.80 2.89 -6.46
CA ILE A 41 4.73 3.89 -6.61
C ILE A 41 3.98 4.12 -5.29
N LEU A 42 3.74 3.06 -4.52
CA LEU A 42 3.15 3.15 -3.19
C LEU A 42 4.03 3.98 -2.25
N MET A 43 5.32 3.68 -2.16
CA MET A 43 6.26 4.42 -1.32
C MET A 43 6.34 5.90 -1.70
N ASP A 44 6.39 6.20 -3.01
CA ASP A 44 6.41 7.58 -3.50
C ASP A 44 5.11 8.29 -3.15
N LYS A 45 3.96 7.62 -3.31
CA LYS A 45 2.67 8.18 -2.95
C LYS A 45 2.50 8.39 -1.45
N LEU A 46 2.99 7.47 -0.61
CA LEU A 46 2.99 7.64 0.85
C LEU A 46 3.77 8.90 1.25
N ARG A 47 4.95 9.13 0.64
CA ARG A 47 5.74 10.35 0.88
C ARG A 47 5.03 11.61 0.38
N GLU A 48 4.40 11.57 -0.79
CA GLU A 48 3.61 12.69 -1.31
C GLU A 48 2.47 13.08 -0.35
N GLU A 49 1.83 12.10 0.29
CA GLU A 49 0.74 12.32 1.25
C GLU A 49 1.25 12.64 2.67
N GLY A 50 2.57 12.69 2.88
CA GLY A 50 3.20 12.99 4.17
C GLY A 50 3.08 11.85 5.18
N ILE A 51 3.00 10.61 4.71
CA ILE A 51 2.99 9.40 5.55
C ILE A 51 4.42 8.86 5.61
N ASP A 52 5.00 8.91 6.81
CA ASP A 52 6.33 8.37 7.07
C ASP A 52 6.29 6.84 7.15
N PHE A 53 7.37 6.21 6.68
CA PHE A 53 7.66 4.80 6.83
C PHE A 53 9.18 4.62 6.89
N ALA A 54 9.67 3.72 7.74
CA ALA A 54 11.08 3.45 7.94
C ALA A 54 11.67 2.59 6.81
N ASP A 55 10.89 1.64 6.27
CA ASP A 55 11.36 0.73 5.25
C ASP A 55 10.25 0.23 4.30
N ARG A 56 10.64 -0.67 3.38
CA ARG A 56 9.74 -1.29 2.40
C ARG A 56 8.68 -2.17 3.05
N PHE A 57 9.00 -2.86 4.14
CA PHE A 57 8.05 -3.73 4.85
C PHE A 57 6.99 -2.89 5.56
N GLU A 58 7.37 -1.76 6.14
CA GLU A 58 6.43 -0.83 6.74
C GLU A 58 5.50 -0.20 5.69
N ALA A 59 6.03 0.22 4.54
CA ALA A 59 5.19 0.71 3.43
C ALA A 59 4.17 -0.35 2.97
N MET A 60 4.56 -1.63 2.90
CA MET A 60 3.66 -2.74 2.62
C MET A 60 2.58 -2.90 3.69
N ASN A 61 2.94 -2.86 4.97
CA ASN A 61 1.98 -2.96 6.07
C ASN A 61 0.95 -1.84 6.02
N ILE A 62 1.38 -0.61 5.76
CA ILE A 62 0.50 0.55 5.59
C ILE A 62 -0.48 0.32 4.43
N ALA A 63 -0.04 -0.23 3.30
CA ALA A 63 -0.97 -0.58 2.22
C ALA A 63 -2.02 -1.60 2.66
N PHE A 64 -1.64 -2.65 3.39
CA PHE A 64 -2.63 -3.60 3.91
C PHE A 64 -3.60 -2.96 4.91
N GLU A 65 -3.14 -2.03 5.75
CA GLU A 65 -3.99 -1.28 6.68
C GLU A 65 -4.99 -0.38 5.93
N ILE A 66 -4.54 0.32 4.90
CA ILE A 66 -5.39 1.16 4.03
C ILE A 66 -6.52 0.33 3.40
N ILE A 67 -6.23 -0.91 2.97
CA ILE A 67 -7.20 -1.81 2.35
C ILE A 67 -8.11 -2.50 3.38
N LYS A 68 -7.60 -2.77 4.58
CA LYS A 68 -8.37 -3.30 5.72
C LYS A 68 -9.31 -2.28 6.37
N LEU A 69 -9.21 -1.00 6.00
CA LEU A 69 -10.15 0.05 6.40
C LEU A 69 -11.22 0.26 5.30
N PRO A 70 -12.23 -0.62 5.13
CA PRO A 70 -13.42 -0.25 4.38
C PRO A 70 -14.23 0.70 5.28
N ASN A 71 -14.16 2.01 5.00
CA ASN A 71 -14.93 3.06 5.68
C ASN A 71 -14.75 3.18 7.20
N ASN A 72 -13.88 4.10 7.63
CA ASN A 72 -14.34 5.09 8.61
C ASN A 72 -13.45 6.34 8.61
N SER A 73 -14.05 7.46 8.20
CA SER A 73 -13.72 8.81 8.66
C SER A 73 -12.24 9.19 8.74
N PHE A 74 -11.72 9.79 7.66
CA PHE A 74 -10.71 10.85 7.79
C PHE A 74 -11.33 12.05 8.53
N GLN A 75 -11.54 11.93 9.84
CA GLN A 75 -11.66 13.07 10.73
C GLN A 75 -10.25 13.46 11.18
N ARG A 76 -9.54 14.18 10.32
CA ARG A 76 -8.59 15.19 10.80
C ARG A 76 -9.41 16.35 11.36
N THR A 77 -10.08 16.16 12.50
CA THR A 77 -10.49 17.31 13.31
C THR A 77 -9.33 17.62 14.22
N GLY A 78 -8.61 18.69 13.88
CA GLY A 78 -7.66 19.29 14.78
C GLY A 78 -8.32 19.57 16.13
N GLN A 79 -7.63 19.22 17.20
CA GLN A 79 -7.77 19.91 18.47
C GLN A 79 -6.45 20.61 18.78
N THR A 80 -6.28 21.77 18.17
CA THR A 80 -5.83 22.94 18.90
C THR A 80 -6.95 23.34 19.87
N ALA A 81 -6.71 23.31 21.17
CA ALA A 81 -7.15 24.32 22.16
C ALA A 81 -6.95 23.83 23.62
N ALA A 82 -5.88 24.34 24.24
CA ALA A 82 -5.92 25.20 25.42
C ALA A 82 -6.89 24.92 26.61
N ARG A 83 -6.30 25.00 27.82
CA ARG A 83 -6.88 25.37 29.14
C ARG A 83 -7.72 24.26 29.80
N ARG A 84 -7.52 23.89 31.07
CA ARG A 84 -7.09 24.60 32.28
C ARG A 84 -6.26 23.68 33.18
#